data_AF-A8FZA1-F1
#
_entry.id   AF-A8FZA1-F1
#
_cell.length_a   1.000
_cell.length_b   1.000
_cell.length_c   1.000
_cell.angle_alpha   90.00
_cell.angle_beta   90.00
_cell.angle_gamma   90.00
#
_symmetry.space_group_name_H-M   'P 1'
#
loop_
_entity.id
_entity.type
_entity.pdbx_description
1 polymer ?
#
loop_
_entity_poly.entity_id
_entity_poly.type
_entity_poly.pdbx_seq_one_letter_code
_entity_poly.pdbx_strand_id
1 'polypeptide(L)'
;MSNVIELLERMGQDASLQSTEEQCIAIKSSGLEESIKEPLLKKDLIKLKKELDICPDVVCIFFPAEDEPEKDSPEKDSPEKDSPEKESPKEDESEIKSVANG
;
A
#
# COMPACT_ATOMS: atom_id res chain seq x y z
N MET A 1 18.53 -15.79 11.16
CA MET A 1 17.61 -15.15 10.21
C MET A 1 18.48 -14.29 9.31
N SER A 2 18.86 -14.83 8.15
CA SER A 2 19.66 -14.09 7.17
C SER A 2 18.67 -13.31 6.30
N ASN A 3 18.53 -12.01 6.55
CA ASN A 3 17.56 -11.20 5.84
C ASN A 3 18.18 -10.71 4.52
N VAL A 4 17.64 -11.16 3.40
CA VAL A 4 18.04 -10.69 2.06
C VAL A 4 17.97 -9.17 1.94
N ILE A 5 17.02 -8.53 2.64
CA ILE A 5 16.85 -7.09 2.66
C ILE A 5 18.06 -6.40 3.30
N GLU A 6 18.58 -6.91 4.41
CA GLU A 6 19.77 -6.35 5.09
C GLU A 6 21.03 -6.44 4.22
N LEU A 7 21.19 -7.56 3.48
CA LEU A 7 22.29 -7.70 2.53
C LEU A 7 22.19 -6.65 1.41
N LEU A 8 21.00 -6.53 0.81
CA LEU A 8 20.76 -5.59 -0.29
C LEU A 8 20.87 -4.14 0.16
N GLU A 9 20.40 -3.82 1.36
CA GLU A 9 20.57 -2.51 2.00
C GLU A 9 22.05 -2.17 2.14
N ARG A 10 22.85 -3.06 2.74
CA ARG A 10 24.29 -2.85 2.91
C ARG A 10 25.00 -2.67 1.58
N MET A 11 24.65 -3.47 0.58
CA MET A 11 25.20 -3.35 -0.76
C MET A 11 24.83 -2.00 -1.40
N GLY A 12 23.63 -1.47 -1.15
CA GLY A 12 23.19 -0.17 -1.66
C GLY A 12 23.80 1.03 -0.93
N GLN A 13 24.08 0.91 0.37
CA GLN A 13 24.67 1.97 1.18
C GLN A 13 26.18 2.10 1.00
N ASP A 14 26.87 0.97 0.80
CA ASP A 14 28.32 0.94 0.73
C ASP A 14 28.82 1.09 -0.72
N ALA A 15 29.41 2.25 -1.02
CA ALA A 15 29.99 2.54 -2.33
C ALA A 15 31.14 1.57 -2.70
N SER A 16 31.84 1.02 -1.72
CA SER A 16 32.93 0.06 -1.96
C SER A 16 32.42 -1.29 -2.49
N LEU A 17 31.16 -1.62 -2.21
CA LEU A 17 30.49 -2.85 -2.65
C LEU A 17 29.78 -2.69 -4.00
N GLN A 18 29.99 -1.60 -4.72
CA GLN A 18 29.34 -1.37 -6.02
C GLN A 18 30.03 -2.10 -7.18
N SER A 19 31.24 -2.63 -6.97
CA SER A 19 31.93 -3.42 -7.98
C SER A 19 31.35 -4.83 -8.08
N THR A 20 31.32 -5.39 -9.29
CA THR A 20 30.74 -6.72 -9.53
C THR A 20 31.40 -7.82 -8.69
N GLU A 21 32.70 -7.72 -8.45
CA GLU A 21 33.47 -8.71 -7.67
C GLU A 21 33.10 -8.64 -6.18
N GLU A 22 33.06 -7.44 -5.61
CA GLU A 22 32.68 -7.25 -4.21
C GLU A 22 31.22 -7.64 -3.96
N GLN A 23 30.33 -7.37 -4.92
CA GLN A 23 28.94 -7.87 -4.87
C GLN A 23 28.91 -9.39 -4.82
N CYS A 24 29.67 -10.06 -5.68
CA CYS A 24 29.73 -11.53 -5.69
C CYS A 24 30.26 -12.09 -4.37
N ILE A 25 31.28 -11.46 -3.79
CA ILE A 25 31.86 -11.86 -2.50
C ILE A 25 30.84 -11.65 -1.37
N ALA A 26 30.17 -10.50 -1.34
CA ALA A 26 29.13 -10.17 -0.37
C ALA A 26 27.95 -11.16 -0.43
N ILE A 27 27.50 -11.52 -1.64
CA ILE A 27 26.41 -12.49 -1.83
C ILE A 27 26.84 -13.89 -1.41
N LYS A 28 28.05 -14.34 -1.79
CA LYS A 28 28.55 -15.69 -1.43
C LYS A 28 28.81 -15.86 0.06
N SER A 29 29.35 -14.83 0.71
CA SER A 29 29.65 -14.84 2.15
C SER A 29 28.40 -14.65 3.03
N SER A 30 27.28 -14.24 2.45
CA SER A 30 26.02 -14.12 3.18
C SER A 30 25.49 -15.49 3.64
N GLY A 31 24.73 -15.49 4.74
CA GLY A 31 24.03 -16.67 5.24
C GLY A 31 22.71 -16.98 4.50
N LEU A 32 22.51 -16.45 3.28
CA LEU A 32 21.30 -16.68 2.49
C LEU A 32 21.26 -18.09 1.89
N GLU A 33 20.05 -18.54 1.58
CA GLU A 33 19.82 -19.80 0.89
C GLU A 33 20.33 -19.75 -0.56
N GLU A 34 20.75 -20.90 -1.09
CA GLU A 34 21.24 -21.05 -2.47
C GLU A 34 20.19 -20.58 -3.50
N SER A 35 18.91 -20.83 -3.22
CA SER A 35 17.74 -20.39 -4.02
C SER A 35 17.71 -18.88 -4.25
N ILE A 36 18.21 -18.08 -3.30
CA ILE A 36 18.28 -16.62 -3.38
C ILE A 36 19.64 -16.15 -3.94
N LYS A 37 20.73 -16.83 -3.55
CA LYS A 37 22.10 -16.49 -3.99
C LYS A 37 22.28 -16.64 -5.49
N GLU A 38 21.77 -17.74 -6.07
CA GLU A 38 21.91 -18.01 -7.50
C GLU A 38 21.28 -16.92 -8.38
N PRO A 39 20.00 -16.52 -8.16
CA PRO A 39 19.40 -15.41 -8.88
C PRO A 39 20.13 -14.08 -8.67
N LEU A 40 20.62 -13.79 -7.47
CA LEU A 40 21.39 -12.58 -7.18
C LEU A 40 22.70 -12.53 -7.98
N LEU A 41 23.44 -13.63 -8.05
CA LEU A 41 24.70 -13.73 -8.81
C LEU A 41 24.48 -13.63 -10.32
N LYS A 42 23.41 -14.24 -10.83
CA LYS A 42 23.05 -14.23 -12.26
C LYS A 42 22.28 -12.96 -12.68
N LYS A 43 21.93 -12.09 -11.72
CA LYS A 43 21.00 -10.95 -11.91
C LYS A 43 19.67 -11.38 -12.55
N ASP A 44 19.21 -12.59 -12.21
CA ASP A 44 17.94 -13.14 -12.70
C ASP A 44 16.78 -12.55 -11.89
N LEU A 45 16.28 -11.40 -12.35
CA LEU A 45 15.21 -10.66 -11.69
C LEU A 45 13.90 -11.43 -11.62
N ILE A 46 13.62 -12.32 -12.59
CA ILE A 46 12.36 -13.06 -12.64
C ILE A 46 12.35 -14.13 -11.55
N LYS A 47 13.43 -14.92 -11.45
CA LYS A 47 13.56 -15.90 -10.38
C LYS A 47 13.64 -15.25 -9.02
N LEU A 48 14.41 -14.16 -8.89
CA LEU A 48 14.54 -13.46 -7.62
C LEU A 48 13.19 -12.94 -7.13
N LYS A 49 12.36 -12.35 -8.01
CA LYS A 49 11.01 -11.90 -7.67
C LYS A 49 10.10 -13.05 -7.21
N LYS A 50 10.18 -14.20 -7.87
CA LYS A 50 9.41 -15.40 -7.53
C LYS A 50 9.82 -15.99 -6.17
N GLU A 51 11.11 -15.98 -5.85
CA GLU A 51 11.60 -16.47 -4.55
C GLU A 51 11.33 -15.47 -3.42
N LEU A 52 11.33 -14.17 -3.73
CA LEU A 52 11.00 -13.07 -2.81
C LEU A 52 9.52 -12.67 -2.87
N ASP A 53 8.63 -13.55 -3.32
CA ASP A 53 7.24 -13.23 -3.66
C ASP A 53 6.41 -12.73 -2.46
N ILE A 54 6.51 -11.42 -2.18
CA ILE A 54 5.87 -10.73 -1.04
C ILE A 54 4.53 -10.08 -1.47
N CYS A 55 4.14 -10.19 -2.74
CA CYS A 55 2.93 -9.55 -3.26
C CYS A 55 1.84 -10.58 -3.59
N PRO A 56 0.75 -10.66 -2.80
CA PRO A 56 -0.40 -11.45 -3.22
C PRO A 56 -1.02 -10.83 -4.49
N ASP A 57 -1.28 -11.67 -5.50
CA ASP A 57 -2.02 -11.27 -6.70
C ASP A 57 -3.46 -10.87 -6.33
N VAL A 58 -3.73 -9.57 -6.25
CA VAL A 58 -5.08 -9.04 -6.01
C VAL A 58 -5.86 -9.04 -7.33
N VAL A 59 -6.72 -10.03 -7.50
CA VAL A 59 -7.63 -10.12 -8.65
C VAL A 59 -8.98 -9.51 -8.28
N CYS A 60 -9.30 -8.33 -8.82
CA CYS A 60 -10.65 -7.76 -8.77
C CYS A 60 -11.46 -8.24 -9.98
N ILE A 61 -12.47 -9.07 -9.75
CA ILE A 61 -13.45 -9.44 -10.77
C ILE A 61 -14.56 -8.38 -10.76
N PHE A 62 -14.62 -7.55 -11.80
CA PHE A 62 -15.77 -6.69 -12.05
C PHE A 62 -16.83 -7.48 -12.82
N PHE A 63 -17.92 -7.84 -12.14
CA PHE A 63 -19.14 -8.28 -12.82
C PHE A 63 -19.91 -7.06 -13.32
N PRO A 64 -20.36 -7.03 -14.58
CA PRO A 64 -21.31 -6.01 -15.01
C PRO A 64 -22.57 -6.11 -14.15
N ALA A 65 -23.08 -4.97 -13.69
CA ALA A 65 -24.39 -4.93 -13.06
C ALA A 65 -25.43 -5.40 -14.07
N GLU A 66 -26.32 -6.30 -13.67
CA GLU A 66 -27.54 -6.54 -14.42
C GLU A 66 -28.40 -5.27 -14.29
N ASP A 67 -28.76 -4.65 -15.40
CA ASP A 67 -29.81 -3.62 -15.42
C ASP A 67 -31.11 -4.29 -14.95
N GLU A 68 -31.45 -4.15 -13.67
CA GLU A 68 -32.81 -4.43 -13.23
C GLU A 68 -33.73 -3.46 -13.99
N PRO A 69 -34.81 -3.93 -14.62
CA PRO A 69 -35.77 -3.02 -15.20
C PRO A 69 -36.30 -2.11 -14.09
N GLU A 70 -36.11 -0.79 -14.24
CA GLU A 70 -36.75 0.20 -13.38
C GLU A 70 -38.24 -0.15 -13.29
N LYS A 71 -38.67 -0.61 -12.12
CA LYS A 71 -40.09 -0.63 -11.80
C LYS A 71 -40.49 0.82 -11.64
N ASP A 72 -40.98 1.40 -12.73
CA ASP A 72 -41.76 2.64 -12.73
C ASP A 72 -42.93 2.45 -11.76
N SER A 73 -42.72 2.88 -10.53
CA SER A 73 -43.74 2.91 -9.50
C SER A 73 -44.28 4.33 -9.51
N PRO A 74 -45.58 4.53 -9.79
CA PRO A 74 -46.13 5.86 -9.90
C PRO A 74 -45.94 6.58 -8.58
N GLU A 75 -45.24 7.71 -8.66
CA GLU A 75 -45.04 8.69 -7.61
C GLU A 75 -46.40 9.05 -7.00
N LYS A 76 -46.66 8.55 -5.78
CA LYS A 76 -47.78 9.04 -4.98
C LYS A 76 -47.37 10.38 -4.38
N ASP A 77 -47.64 11.43 -5.14
CA ASP A 77 -47.77 12.80 -4.66
C ASP A 77 -48.61 12.80 -3.38
N SER A 78 -48.00 13.16 -2.26
CA SER A 78 -48.68 13.35 -0.97
C SER A 78 -48.31 14.75 -0.48
N PRO A 79 -49.30 15.62 -0.20
CA PRO A 79 -49.08 17.04 -0.10
C PRO A 79 -48.31 17.42 1.16
N GLU A 80 -47.41 18.36 0.96
CA GLU A 80 -46.72 19.18 1.95
C GLU A 80 -47.69 19.69 3.01
N LYS A 81 -47.44 19.35 4.29
CA LYS A 81 -48.13 19.96 5.43
C LYS A 81 -47.15 20.81 6.22
N ASP A 82 -47.30 22.09 6.03
CA ASP A 82 -46.61 23.21 6.64
C ASP A 82 -46.72 23.25 8.19
N SER A 83 -45.54 23.30 8.85
CA SER A 83 -45.14 24.07 10.06
C SER A 83 -45.76 23.76 11.46
N PRO A 84 -45.12 24.14 12.61
CA PRO A 84 -44.04 25.12 12.80
C PRO A 84 -42.84 24.76 13.74
N GLU A 85 -41.82 25.62 13.63
CA GLU A 85 -40.68 25.97 14.50
C GLU A 85 -40.51 25.31 15.88
N LYS A 86 -39.25 24.90 16.16
CA LYS A 86 -38.63 25.18 17.46
C LYS A 86 -37.12 25.44 17.34
N GLU A 87 -36.78 26.70 17.60
CA GLU A 87 -35.55 27.33 18.08
C GLU A 87 -34.23 26.51 18.15
N SER A 88 -33.24 27.12 17.50
CA SER A 88 -31.76 27.14 17.65
C SER A 88 -31.23 27.04 19.12
N PRO A 89 -29.92 26.80 19.40
CA PRO A 89 -28.79 27.37 18.66
C PRO A 89 -27.47 26.56 18.51
N LYS A 90 -26.71 27.07 17.53
CA LYS A 90 -25.27 26.93 17.28
C LYS A 90 -24.42 27.44 18.45
N GLU A 91 -23.25 26.84 18.63
CA GLU A 91 -21.97 27.54 18.90
C GLU A 91 -20.94 26.79 18.01
N ASP A 92 -20.34 27.36 16.95
CA ASP A 92 -19.31 28.42 16.88
C ASP A 92 -18.15 28.13 17.86
N GLU A 93 -16.87 28.27 17.56
CA GLU A 93 -16.11 28.54 16.34
C GLU A 93 -14.65 28.11 16.66
N SER A 94 -13.82 28.04 15.63
CA SER A 94 -12.36 27.96 15.71
C SER A 94 -11.71 28.95 16.69
N GLU A 95 -10.60 28.58 17.36
CA GLU A 95 -9.40 29.46 17.46
C GLU A 95 -8.13 28.71 17.95
N ILE A 96 -7.20 28.52 17.00
CA ILE A 96 -5.74 28.73 17.03
C ILE A 96 -4.99 29.13 18.34
N LYS A 97 -3.79 28.50 18.44
CA LYS A 97 -2.46 28.99 18.91
C LYS A 97 -2.04 28.82 20.39
N SER A 98 -1.00 27.99 20.51
CA SER A 98 0.28 28.25 21.19
C SER A 98 0.26 28.80 22.61
N VAL A 99 0.68 27.97 23.57
CA VAL A 99 1.43 28.46 24.73
C VAL A 99 2.68 27.61 24.94
N ALA A 100 3.82 28.29 24.83
CA ALA A 100 5.10 27.83 25.36
C ALA A 100 5.08 28.02 26.87
N ASN A 101 5.62 27.06 27.61
CA ASN A 101 6.15 27.18 28.96
C ASN A 101 7.17 26.03 29.05
N GLY A 102 8.40 26.18 29.50
CA GLY A 102 9.01 27.16 30.39
C GLY A 102 10.03 26.38 31.21
#